data_AF-A0A9E2ZC09-F1
#
_entry.id   AF-A0A9E2ZC09-F1
#
_cell.length_a   1.000
_cell.length_b   1.000
_cell.length_c   1.000
_cell.angle_alpha   90.00
_cell.angle_beta   90.00
_cell.angle_gamma   90.00
#
_symmetry.space_group_name_H-M   'P 1'
#
loop_
_entity.id
_entity.type
_entity.pdbx_description
1 polymer ?
#
loop_
_entity_poly.entity_id
_entity_poly.type
_entity_poly.pdbx_seq_one_letter_code
_entity_poly.pdbx_strand_id
1 'polypeptide(L)' 'MSDTASRLLELLSLLQGRRDWPGSELAQRLEVSPRTIRRDVERLRQL' A
#
# COMPACT_ATOMS: atom_id res chain seq x y z
N MET A 1 5.42 -0.17 -15.79
CA MET A 1 4.68 0.94 -15.15
C MET A 1 3.29 0.53 -14.65
N SER A 2 2.60 -0.42 -15.31
CA SER A 2 1.28 -0.92 -14.87
C SER A 2 1.29 -1.45 -13.42
N ASP A 3 2.32 -2.20 -13.04
CA ASP A 3 2.37 -2.91 -11.76
C ASP A 3 2.42 -1.98 -10.53
N THR A 4 3.03 -0.80 -10.64
CA THR A 4 3.07 0.16 -9.51
C THR A 4 1.76 0.92 -9.36
N ALA A 5 1.09 1.28 -10.46
CA ALA A 5 -0.20 1.96 -10.39
C ALA A 5 -1.29 1.04 -9.84
N SER A 6 -1.33 -0.22 -10.30
CA SER A 6 -2.24 -1.23 -9.77
C SER A 6 -2.04 -1.45 -8.27
N ARG A 7 -0.79 -1.63 -7.81
CA ARG A 7 -0.50 -1.79 -6.37
C ARG A 7 -0.91 -0.59 -5.52
N LEU A 8 -0.76 0.64 -6.04
CA LEU A 8 -1.18 1.85 -5.31
C LEU A 8 -2.70 1.92 -5.17
N LEU A 9 -3.45 1.56 -6.20
CA LEU A 9 -4.92 1.50 -6.14
C LEU A 9 -5.40 0.40 -5.19
N GLU A 10 -4.72 -0.74 -5.18
CA GLU A 10 -5.01 -1.84 -4.27
C GLU A 10 -4.71 -1.47 -2.81
N LEU A 11 -3.54 -0.85 -2.55
CA LEU A 11 -3.20 -0.29 -1.25
C LEU A 11 -4.22 0.76 -0.78
N LEU A 12 -4.64 1.66 -1.66
CA LEU A 12 -5.64 2.68 -1.35
C LEU A 12 -6.98 2.04 -0.98
N SER A 13 -7.42 1.02 -1.72
CA SER A 13 -8.66 0.29 -1.44
C SER A 13 -8.62 -0.39 -0.06
N LEU A 14 -7.49 -1.00 0.31
CA LEU A 14 -7.30 -1.60 1.64
C LEU A 14 -7.38 -0.58 2.77
N LEU A 15 -6.77 0.60 2.58
CA LEU A 15 -6.76 1.68 3.58
C LEU A 15 -8.14 2.35 3.73
N GLN A 16 -8.96 2.34 2.68
CA GLN A 16 -10.33 2.85 2.74
C GLN A 16 -11.28 1.90 3.47
N GLY A 17 -11.05 0.58 3.40
CA GLY A 17 -11.89 -0.43 4.05
C GLY A 17 -11.71 -0.54 5.57
N ARG A 18 -10.55 -0.15 6.11
CA ARG A 18 -10.25 -0.20 7.55
C ARG A 18 -9.27 0.90 7.94
N ARG A 19 -9.59 1.60 9.05
CA ARG A 19 -8.84 2.77 9.54
C ARG A 19 -7.38 2.47 9.89
N ASP A 20 -7.12 1.32 10.52
CA ASP A 20 -5.80 0.96 11.01
C ASP A 20 -5.34 -0.40 10.49
N TRP A 21 -4.13 -0.41 9.94
CA TRP A 21 -3.44 -1.58 9.43
C TRP A 21 -2.02 -1.66 9.97
N PRO A 22 -1.58 -2.82 10.48
CA PRO A 22 -0.17 -3.09 10.68
C PRO A 22 0.55 -3.10 9.33
N GLY A 23 1.67 -2.39 9.21
CA GLY A 23 2.43 -2.32 7.95
C GLY A 23 2.93 -3.68 7.45
N SER A 24 3.14 -4.65 8.34
CA SER A 24 3.48 -6.04 8.00
C SER A 24 2.32 -6.80 7.37
N GLU A 25 1.08 -6.51 7.79
CA GLU A 25 -0.12 -7.15 7.23
C GLU A 25 -0.40 -6.68 5.80
N LEU A 26 -0.18 -5.39 5.54
CA LEU A 26 -0.27 -4.82 4.19
C LEU A 26 0.82 -5.40 3.29
N ALA A 27 2.03 -5.54 3.82
CA ALA A 27 3.17 -6.14 3.11
C ALA A 27 2.89 -7.58 2.68
N GLN A 28 2.31 -8.39 3.59
CA GLN A 28 1.92 -9.77 3.26
C GLN A 28 0.81 -9.82 2.21
N ARG A 29 -0.24 -9.00 2.34
CA ARG A 29 -1.38 -9.01 1.39
C ARG A 29 -0.99 -8.59 -0.01
N LEU A 30 -0.12 -7.60 -0.12
CA LEU A 30 0.33 -7.07 -1.41
C LEU A 30 1.59 -7.78 -1.91
N GLU A 31 2.06 -8.82 -1.20
CA GLU A 31 3.26 -9.60 -1.54
C GLU A 31 4.51 -8.74 -1.77
N VAL A 32 4.67 -7.69 -0.96
CA VAL A 32 5.81 -6.77 -1.04
C VAL A 32 6.54 -6.64 0.29
N SER A 33 7.72 -6.02 0.27
CA SER A 33 8.44 -5.71 1.50
C SER A 33 7.73 -4.61 2.31
N PRO A 34 7.88 -4.58 3.65
CA PRO A 34 7.43 -3.45 4.47
C PRO A 34 8.03 -2.10 4.05
N ARG A 35 9.25 -2.10 3.50
CA ARG A 35 9.88 -0.92 2.90
C ARG A 35 9.07 -0.38 1.71
N THR A 36 8.54 -1.27 0.87
CA THR A 36 7.73 -0.91 -0.29
C THR A 36 6.42 -0.28 0.17
N ILE A 37 5.76 -0.86 1.17
CA ILE A 37 4.56 -0.28 1.79
C ILE A 37 4.83 1.14 2.29
N ARG A 38 5.91 1.37 3.04
CA ARG A 38 6.26 2.72 3.51
C ARG A 38 6.39 3.72 2.37
N ARG A 39 7.09 3.35 1.29
CA ARG A 39 7.28 4.20 0.11
C ARG A 39 5.97 4.47 -0.64
N ASP A 40 5.12 3.46 -0.76
CA ASP A 40 3.85 3.58 -1.47
C ASP A 40 2.84 4.42 -0.65
N VAL A 41 2.84 4.31 0.68
CA VAL A 41 2.09 5.20 1.58
C VAL A 41 2.59 6.65 1.50
N GLU A 42 3.91 6.87 1.52
CA GLU A 42 4.50 8.20 1.33
C GLU A 42 4.03 8.83 0.02
N ARG A 43 4.05 8.03 -1.06
CA ARG A 43 3.57 8.47 -2.38
C ARG A 43 2.09 8.82 -2.36
N LEU A 44 1.23 7.98 -1.78
CA LEU A 44 -0.21 8.26 -1.68
C LEU A 44 -0.50 9.57 -0.91
N ARG A 45 0.32 9.91 0.09
CA ARG A 45 0.19 11.16 0.87
C ARG A 45 0.62 12.41 0.11
N GLN A 46 1.38 12.26 -0.97
CA GLN A 46 1.88 13.36 -1.82
C GLN A 46 0.98 13.63 -3.04
N LEU A 47 -0.09 12.85 -3.21
CA LEU A 47 -1.13 13.04 -4.22
C LEU A 47 -2.27 13.89 -3.65
#